data_AF-A0A8J7MLG0-F1
#
_entry.id   AF-A0A8J7MLG0-F1
#
_cell.length_a   1.000
_cell.length_b   1.000
_cell.length_c   1.000
_cell.angle_alpha   90.00
_cell.angle_beta   90.00
_cell.angle_gamma   90.00
#
_symmetry.space_group_name_H-M   'P 1'
#
loop_
_entity.id
_entity.type
_entity.pdbx_description
1 polymer ?
#
loop_
_entity_poly.entity_id
_entity_poly.type
_entity_poly.pdbx_seq_one_letter_code
_entity_poly.pdbx_strand_id
1 'polypeptide(L)' 'KLEIKGLVERTLSAEDRRKMDIIITSDGIQLLEVLDEKVKAFHKPMMNNLSSDEAETLKQLIRKLKGVS' A
#
# COMPACT_ATOMS: atom_id res chain seq x y z
N LYS A 1 9.25 -13.37 5.56
CA LYS A 1 9.92 -13.44 4.24
C LYS A 1 10.32 -12.07 3.67
N LEU A 2 9.83 -10.92 4.16
CA LEU A 2 10.29 -9.59 3.72
C LEU A 2 11.60 -9.15 4.38
N GLU A 3 11.76 -9.46 5.66
CA GLU A 3 13.01 -9.23 6.42
C GLU A 3 14.21 -9.97 5.81
N ILE A 4 14.03 -11.26 5.47
CA ILE A 4 15.05 -12.05 4.75
C ILE A 4 15.43 -11.44 3.39
N LYS A 5 14.51 -10.68 2.78
CA LYS A 5 14.75 -9.99 1.50
C LYS A 5 15.36 -8.60 1.68
N GLY A 6 15.62 -8.16 2.92
CA GLY A 6 16.17 -6.84 3.22
C GLY A 6 15.20 -5.68 2.98
N LEU A 7 13.91 -5.94 2.78
CA LEU A 7 12.92 -4.90 2.43
C LEU A 7 12.29 -4.25 3.67
N VAL A 8 12.39 -4.92 4.82
CA VAL A 8 11.93 -4.41 6.11
C VAL A 8 12.91 -4.86 7.18
N GLU A 9 13.03 -4.07 8.25
CA GLU A 9 13.82 -4.39 9.43
C GLU A 9 12.94 -4.37 10.68
N ARG A 10 13.34 -5.13 11.69
CA ARG A 10 12.68 -5.15 13.00
C ARG A 10 13.53 -4.39 14.00
N THR A 11 12.93 -3.43 14.69
CA THR A 11 13.59 -2.68 15.74
C THR A 11 12.80 -2.73 17.04
N LEU A 12 13.50 -2.64 18.17
CA LEU A 12 12.83 -2.52 19.47
C LEU A 12 12.15 -1.16 19.55
N SER A 13 10.88 -1.17 19.98
CA SER A 13 10.18 0.10 20.15
C SER A 13 10.80 0.91 21.27
N ALA A 14 11.01 2.20 21.02
CA ALA A 14 11.58 3.14 21.98
C ALA A 14 10.64 3.36 23.19
N GLU A 15 9.33 3.15 23.00
CA GLU A 15 8.28 3.39 23.99
C GLU A 15 7.98 2.15 24.85
N ASP A 16 8.08 0.96 24.25
CA ASP A 16 7.87 -0.31 24.94
C ASP A 16 8.80 -1.38 24.37
N ARG A 17 9.84 -1.74 25.13
CA ARG A 17 10.82 -2.75 24.70
C ARG A 17 10.23 -4.15 24.54
N ARG A 18 8.97 -4.39 24.93
CA ARG A 18 8.23 -5.63 24.63
C ARG A 18 7.54 -5.59 23.27
N LYS A 19 7.52 -4.45 22.59
CA LYS A 19 7.02 -4.28 21.23
C LYS A 19 8.18 -4.25 20.23
N MET A 20 7.92 -4.85 19.08
CA MET A 20 8.83 -4.83 17.94
C MET A 20 8.17 -4.02 16.83
N ASP A 21 8.84 -2.94 16.42
CA ASP A 21 8.43 -2.13 15.29
C ASP A 21 9.01 -2.73 14.00
N ILE A 22 8.24 -2.65 12.91
CA ILE A 22 8.68 -3.06 11.58
C ILE A 22 8.85 -1.78 10.75
N ILE A 23 10.08 -1.52 10.33
CA ILE A 23 10.44 -0.35 9.54
C ILE A 23 10.76 -0.81 8.11
N ILE A 24 10.27 -0.06 7.12
CA ILE A 24 10.63 -0.29 5.73
C ILE A 24 12.05 0.22 5.46
N THR A 25 12.88 -0.58 4.80
CA THR A 25 14.25 -0.18 4.45
C THR A 25 14.24 0.72 3.21
N SER A 26 15.36 1.39 2.94
CA SER A 26 15.54 2.14 1.70
C SER A 26 15.35 1.28 0.45
N ASP A 27 15.82 0.03 0.47
CA ASP A 27 15.62 -0.94 -0.62
C ASP A 27 14.14 -1.30 -0.79
N GLY A 28 13.41 -1.41 0.33
CA GLY A 28 11.96 -1.60 0.35
C GLY A 28 11.22 -0.43 -0.31
N ILE A 29 11.63 0.81 -0.01
CA ILE A 29 11.05 2.02 -0.60
C ILE A 29 11.33 2.07 -2.11
N GLN A 30 12.58 1.84 -2.54
CA GLN A 30 12.93 1.83 -3.97
C GLN A 30 12.14 0.76 -4.73
N LEU A 31 11.93 -0.40 -4.13
CA LEU A 31 11.09 -1.44 -4.74
C LEU A 31 9.64 -0.98 -4.88
N LEU A 32 9.08 -0.28 -3.89
CA LEU A 32 7.74 0.28 -3.98
C LEU A 32 7.61 1.28 -5.12
N GLU A 33 8.60 2.16 -5.31
CA GLU A 33 8.60 3.13 -6.42
C GLU A 33 8.54 2.43 -7.80
N VAL A 34 9.32 1.36 -7.98
CA VAL A 34 9.30 0.56 -9.21
C VAL A 34 7.95 -0.14 -9.41
N LEU A 35 7.33 -0.62 -8.33
CA LEU A 35 6.04 -1.29 -8.38
C LEU A 35 4.90 -0.30 -8.66
N ASP A 36 4.95 0.90 -8.09
CA ASP A 36 3.97 1.95 -8.30
C ASP A 36 3.82 2.29 -9.78
N GLU A 37 4.92 2.41 -10.53
CA GLU A 37 4.87 2.66 -11.96
C GLU A 37 4.24 1.50 -12.74
N LYS A 38 4.52 0.25 -12.35
CA LYS A 38 3.90 -0.93 -12.97
C LYS A 38 2.39 -0.99 -12.68
N VAL A 39 2.00 -0.69 -11.45
CA VAL A 39 0.59 -0.67 -11.02
C VAL A 39 -0.16 0.45 -11.74
N LYS A 40 0.41 1.64 -11.82
CA LYS A 40 -0.16 2.76 -12.59
C LYS A 40 -0.32 2.39 -14.06
N ALA A 41 0.71 1.82 -14.69
CA ALA A 41 0.65 1.40 -16.09
C ALA A 41 -0.44 0.34 -16.32
N PHE A 42 -0.60 -0.61 -15.40
CA PHE A 42 -1.64 -1.64 -15.46
C PHE A 42 -3.05 -1.07 -15.24
N HIS A 43 -3.23 -0.13 -14.31
CA HIS A 43 -4.55 0.46 -14.00
C HIS A 43 -4.98 1.56 -14.97
N LYS A 44 -4.04 2.26 -15.62
CA LYS A 44 -4.33 3.41 -16.52
C LYS A 44 -5.39 3.10 -17.59
N PRO A 45 -5.40 1.94 -18.27
CA PRO A 45 -6.46 1.58 -19.21
C PRO A 45 -7.82 1.40 -18.53
N MET A 46 -7.84 0.84 -17.32
CA MET A 46 -9.08 0.57 -16.57
C MET A 46 -9.70 1.85 -16.01
N MET A 47 -8.88 2.87 -15.71
CA MET A 47 -9.35 4.15 -15.19
C MET A 47 -10.14 4.97 -16.21
N ASN A 48 -9.99 4.69 -17.51
CA ASN A 48 -10.78 5.34 -18.55
C ASN A 48 -12.15 4.68 -18.78
N ASN A 49 -12.44 3.54 -18.12
CA ASN A 49 -13.71 2.83 -18.29
C ASN A 49 -14.83 3.39 -17.40
N LEU A 50 -14.51 4.30 -16.49
CA LEU A 50 -15.46 4.91 -15.57
C LEU A 50 -15.34 6.43 -15.67
N SER A 51 -16.49 7.11 -15.70
CA SER A 51 -16.54 8.55 -15.43
C SER A 51 -16.13 8.85 -13.98
N SER A 52 -15.85 10.12 -13.70
CA SER A 52 -15.55 10.58 -12.33
C SER A 52 -16.63 10.18 -11.32
N ASP A 53 -17.89 10.26 -11.74
CA ASP A 53 -19.05 10.05 -10.87
C ASP A 53 -19.28 8.56 -10.60
N GLU A 54 -19.07 7.71 -11.60
CA GLU A 54 -19.10 6.26 -11.44
C GLU A 54 -17.94 5.76 -10.57
N ALA A 55 -16.73 6.32 -10.75
CA ALA A 55 -15.58 6.00 -9.93
C ALA A 55 -15.81 6.40 -8.45
N GLU A 56 -16.44 7.56 -8.20
CA GLU A 56 -16.79 7.97 -6.84
C GLU A 56 -17.87 7.06 -6.26
N THR A 57 -18.90 6.70 -7.03
CA THR A 57 -19.94 5.76 -6.60
C THR A 57 -19.34 4.41 -6.22
N LEU A 58 -18.46 3.85 -7.06
CA LEU A 58 -17.75 2.61 -6.78
C LEU A 58 -16.92 2.70 -5.49
N LYS A 59 -16.19 3.82 -5.30
CA LYS A 59 -15.41 4.06 -4.08
C LYS A 59 -16.30 4.05 -2.83
N GLN A 60 -17.46 4.69 -2.88
CA GLN A 60 -18.44 4.70 -1.80
C GLN A 60 -18.97 3.29 -1.49
N LEU A 61 -19.29 2.50 -2.52
CA LEU A 61 -19.74 1.12 -2.35
C LEU A 61 -18.65 0.23 -1.73
N ILE A 62 -17.39 0.37 -2.15
CA ILE A 62 -16.24 -0.35 -1.57
C ILE A 62 -16.04 0.03 -0.10
N ARG A 63 -16.15 1.31 0.25
CA ARG A 63 -16.06 1.78 1.65
C ARG A 63 -17.14 1.15 2.53
N LYS A 64 -18.40 1.18 2.06
CA LYS A 64 -19.53 0.53 2.74
C LYS A 64 -19.29 -0.96 2.94
N LEU A 65 -18.81 -1.66 1.90
CA LEU A 65 -18.50 -3.09 1.97
C LEU A 65 -17.43 -3.40 3.03
N LYS A 66 -16.42 -2.54 3.17
CA LYS A 66 -15.34 -2.69 4.16
C LYS A 66 -15.78 -2.35 5.59
N GLY A 67 -16.99 -1.83 5.80
CA GLY A 67 -17.46 -1.34 7.10
C GLY A 67 -16.72 -0.09 7.58
N VAL A 68 -16.06 0.62 6.65
CA VAL A 68 -15.38 1.88 6.95
C VAL A 68 -16.35 3.00 6.56
N SER A 69 -17.13 3.45 7.53
CA SER A 69 -18.09 4.55 7.43
C SER A 69 -17.41 5.90 7.60
#